data_AF-C5BTT7-F1
#
_entry.id   AF-C5BTT7-F1
#
_cell.length_a   1.000
_cell.length_b   1.000
_cell.length_c   1.000
_cell.angle_alpha   90.00
_cell.angle_beta   90.00
_cell.angle_gamma   90.00
#
_symmetry.space_group_name_H-M   'P 1'
#
loop_
_entity.id
_entity.type
_entity.pdbx_description
1 polymer ?
#
loop_
_entity_poly.entity_id
_entity_poly.type
_entity_poly.pdbx_seq_one_letter_code
_entity_poly.pdbx_strand_id
1 'polypeptide(L)' 'MTVSTAHDVEAAYAWGDKELAFIHCQNCGCVTHYRTIGGEGAPRIAVNFRMAEQEQINAVPLREFDGKTML' A
#
# COMPACT_ATOMS: atom_id res chain seq x y z
N MET A 1 -14.35 -2.16 0.91
CA MET A 1 -13.39 -1.03 0.85
C MET A 1 -12.72 -1.09 -0.50
N THR A 2 -12.86 -0.05 -1.31
CA THR A 2 -12.34 0.01 -2.68
C THR A 2 -11.12 0.93 -2.70
N VAL A 3 -10.05 0.51 -3.36
CA VAL A 3 -8.86 1.33 -3.62
C VAL A 3 -8.71 1.43 -5.13
N SER A 4 -8.58 2.65 -5.65
CA SER A 4 -8.42 2.91 -7.08
C SER A 4 -7.21 3.80 -7.33
N THR A 5 -6.79 3.89 -8.59
CA THR A 5 -5.81 4.88 -9.03
C THR A 5 -6.53 6.15 -9.52
N ALA A 6 -5.88 7.32 -9.39
CA ALA A 6 -6.49 8.59 -9.80
C ALA A 6 -6.73 8.72 -11.32
N HIS A 7 -6.04 7.92 -12.13
CA HIS A 7 -6.13 7.98 -13.59
C HIS A 7 -6.89 6.79 -14.18
N ASP A 8 -7.55 5.96 -13.36
CA ASP A 8 -8.30 4.75 -13.75
C ASP A 8 -7.53 3.76 -14.65
N VAL A 9 -6.20 3.86 -14.66
CA VAL A 9 -5.29 2.96 -15.38
C VAL A 9 -4.29 2.38 -14.39
N GLU A 10 -4.45 1.09 -14.07
CA GLU A 10 -3.61 0.39 -13.11
C GLU A 10 -2.94 -0.84 -13.71
N ALA A 11 -1.79 -1.18 -13.15
CA ALA A 11 -1.06 -2.40 -13.45
C ALA A 11 -0.63 -3.08 -12.15
N ALA A 12 -0.63 -4.42 -12.18
CA ALA A 12 -0.11 -5.23 -11.11
C ALA A 12 1.28 -5.76 -11.48
N TYR A 13 2.26 -5.53 -10.61
CA TYR A 13 3.56 -6.17 -10.67
C TYR A 13 3.68 -7.22 -9.57
N ALA A 14 4.13 -8.43 -9.92
CA ALA A 14 4.36 -9.51 -8.96
C ALA A 14 5.67 -10.24 -9.32
N TRP A 15 6.39 -10.66 -8.29
CA TRP A 15 7.73 -11.23 -8.38
C TRP A 15 7.87 -12.40 -7.40
N GLY A 16 8.85 -13.27 -7.60
CA GLY A 16 9.13 -14.40 -6.70
C GLY A 16 8.00 -15.41 -6.68
N ASP A 17 7.54 -15.80 -5.49
CA ASP A 17 6.44 -16.75 -5.30
C ASP A 17 5.06 -16.21 -5.71
N LYS A 18 4.99 -14.94 -6.13
CA LYS A 18 3.77 -14.26 -6.62
C LYS A 18 2.62 -14.30 -5.61
N GLU A 19 2.93 -14.15 -4.32
CA GLU A 19 1.93 -14.02 -3.25
C GLU A 19 1.51 -12.57 -2.97
N LEU A 20 2.24 -11.59 -3.52
CA LEU A 20 1.98 -10.16 -3.33
C LEU A 20 2.05 -9.42 -4.67
N ALA A 21 1.01 -8.65 -4.98
CA ALA A 21 0.92 -7.77 -6.14
C ALA A 21 1.10 -6.31 -5.72
N PHE A 22 1.94 -5.60 -6.46
CA PHE A 22 2.16 -4.15 -6.35
C PHE A 22 1.32 -3.44 -7.39
N ILE A 23 0.28 -2.73 -6.94
CA ILE A 23 -0.63 -2.01 -7.83
C ILE A 23 -0.14 -0.59 -8.00
N HIS A 24 0.12 -0.21 -9.24
CA HIS A 24 0.61 1.11 -9.60
C HIS A 24 -0.18 1.70 -10.75
N CYS A 25 -0.22 3.04 -10.81
CA CYS A 25 -0.82 3.75 -11.90
C CYS A 25 0.07 3.66 -13.15
N GLN A 26 -0.50 3.25 -14.29
CA GLN A 26 0.27 3.19 -15.55
C GLN A 26 0.60 4.60 -16.09
N ASN A 27 -0.17 5.62 -15.70
CA ASN A 27 0.05 6.99 -16.16
C ASN A 27 1.21 7.69 -15.42
N CYS A 28 1.21 7.65 -14.08
CA CYS A 28 2.21 8.37 -13.27
C CYS A 28 3.23 7.47 -12.56
N GLY A 29 3.06 6.15 -12.60
CA GLY A 29 3.95 5.19 -11.94
C GLY A 29 3.79 5.08 -10.43
N CYS A 30 2.99 5.93 -9.77
CA CYS A 30 2.78 5.87 -8.33
C CYS A 30 2.17 4.53 -7.91
N VAL A 31 2.79 3.88 -6.94
CA VAL A 31 2.23 2.70 -6.26
C VAL A 31 1.15 3.14 -5.28
N THR A 32 -0.07 2.63 -5.43
CA THR A 32 -1.21 3.01 -4.57
C THR A 32 -1.42 2.03 -3.43
N HIS A 33 -1.32 0.73 -3.71
CA HIS A 33 -1.48 -0.32 -2.72
C HIS A 33 -0.81 -1.62 -3.14
N TYR A 34 -0.61 -2.50 -2.16
CA TYR A 34 -0.23 -3.88 -2.36
C TYR A 34 -1.40 -4.76 -1.96
N ARG A 35 -1.61 -5.88 -2.66
CA ARG A 35 -2.61 -6.87 -2.29
C ARG A 35 -2.05 -8.27 -2.34
N THR A 36 -2.52 -9.14 -1.46
CA THR A 36 -2.21 -10.57 -1.54
C THR A 36 -2.80 -11.17 -2.82
N ILE A 37 -2.10 -12.14 -3.39
CA ILE A 37 -2.53 -12.91 -4.56
C ILE A 37 -2.92 -14.30 -4.07
N GLY A 38 -4.17 -14.70 -4.34
CA GLY A 38 -4.71 -15.98 -3.88
C GLY A 38 -4.96 -16.04 -2.37
N GLY A 39 -5.14 -17.26 -1.87
CA GLY A 39 -5.52 -17.55 -0.47
C GLY A 39 -7.03 -17.67 -0.26
N GLU A 40 -7.42 -18.17 0.91
CA GLU A 40 -8.83 -18.24 1.32
C GLU A 40 -9.28 -16.88 1.87
N GLY A 41 -10.38 -16.36 1.33
CA GLY A 41 -11.00 -15.12 1.76
C GLY A 41 -10.66 -13.89 0.91
N ALA A 42 -11.00 -12.71 1.43
CA ALA A 42 -10.73 -11.46 0.74
C ALA A 42 -9.22 -11.13 0.78
N PRO A 43 -8.67 -10.54 -0.29
CA PRO A 43 -7.26 -10.17 -0.31
C PRO A 43 -6.96 -9.17 0.79
N ARG A 44 -5.82 -9.35 1.48
CA ARG A 44 -5.31 -8.32 2.39
C ARG A 44 -4.74 -7.20 1.55
N ILE A 45 -5.04 -5.96 1.95
CA ILE A 45 -4.60 -4.76 1.24
C ILE A 45 -3.76 -3.91 2.19
N ALA A 46 -2.58 -3.51 1.73
CA ALA A 46 -1.74 -2.52 2.38
C ALA A 46 -1.72 -1.27 1.49
N VAL A 47 -2.19 -0.14 2.00
CA VAL A 47 -2.27 1.13 1.27
C VAL A 47 -0.96 1.92 1.41
N ASN A 48 -0.54 2.58 0.34
CA ASN A 48 0.55 3.55 0.40
C ASN A 48 0.06 4.82 1.10
N PHE A 49 0.27 4.89 2.42
CA PHE A 49 -0.26 5.98 3.24
C PHE A 49 0.34 7.36 2.90
N ARG A 50 1.44 7.42 2.15
CA ARG A 50 1.97 8.69 1.60
C ARG A 50 1.00 9.34 0.61
N MET A 51 0.04 8.59 0.07
CA MET A 51 -0.99 9.07 -0.84
C MET A 51 -2.24 9.61 -0.10
N ALA A 52 -2.28 9.53 1.23
CA ALA A 52 -3.37 10.10 2.02
C ALA A 52 -3.27 11.63 2.08
N GLU A 53 -4.37 12.29 2.41
CA GLU A 53 -4.38 13.74 2.59
C GLU A 53 -3.45 14.14 3.75
N GLN A 54 -2.79 15.29 3.62
CA GLN A 54 -1.77 15.72 4.58
C GLN A 54 -2.35 15.87 5.99
N GLU A 55 -3.59 16.33 6.11
CA GLU A 55 -4.31 16.45 7.38
C GLU A 55 -4.51 15.08 8.04
N GLN A 56 -4.78 14.04 7.27
CA GLN A 56 -4.95 12.68 7.78
C GLN A 56 -3.62 12.11 8.25
N ILE A 57 -2.54 12.35 7.50
CA ILE A 57 -1.19 11.92 7.87
C ILE A 57 -0.78 12.56 9.20
N ASN A 58 -0.98 13.88 9.33
CA ASN A 58 -0.60 14.64 10.52
C ASN A 58 -1.43 14.28 11.77
N ALA A 59 -2.62 13.71 11.58
CA ALA A 59 -3.48 13.27 12.68
C ALA A 59 -3.06 11.91 13.26
N VAL A 60 -2.20 11.13 12.58
CA VAL A 60 -1.75 9.82 13.07
C VAL A 60 -0.70 10.01 14.17
N PRO A 61 -0.91 9.49 15.39
CA PRO A 61 0.09 9.55 16.44
C PRO A 61 1.35 8.77 16.03
N LEU A 62 2.49 9.45 16.00
CA LEU A 62 3.78 8.81 15.77
C LEU A 62 4.33 8.28 17.09
N ARG A 63 4.59 6.97 17.13
CA ARG A 63 5.40 6.37 18.18
C ARG A 63 6.82 6.19 17.64
N GLU A 64 7.75 6.96 18.18
CA GLU A 64 9.17 6.74 17.91
C GLU A 64 9.61 5.43 18.57
N PHE A 65 10.42 4.66 17.84
CA PHE A 65 11.00 3.41 18.33
C PHE A 65 12.49 3.44 18.05
N ASP A 66 13.29 3.58 19.11
CA ASP A 66 14.74 3.40 19.03
C ASP A 66 15.09 1.97 19.47
N GLY A 67 15.58 1.15 18.55
CA GLY A 67 15.92 -0.24 18.82
C GLY A 67 17.17 -0.44 19.70
N LYS A 68 17.65 0.63 20.36
CA LYS A 68 18.81 0.59 21.26
C LYS A 68 18.40 0.61 22.73
N THR A 69 17.37 1.38 23.06
CA THR A 69 16.92 1.65 24.43
C THR A 69 15.52 1.06 24.67
N MET A 70 14.76 0.78 23.61
CA MET A 70 13.42 0.19 23.66
C MET A 70 13.39 -1.32 23.32
N LEU A 71 14.56 -1.98 23.26
CA LEU A 71 14.72 -3.44 23.16
C LEU A 71 15.38 -4.01 24.41
#